data_AF-A0A7Y3E5N9-F1
#
_entry.id   AF-A0A7Y3E5N9-F1
#
_cell.length_a   1.000
_cell.length_b   1.000
_cell.length_c   1.000
_cell.angle_alpha   90.00
_cell.angle_beta   90.00
_cell.angle_gamma   90.00
#
_symmetry.space_group_name_H-M   'P 1'
#
loop_
_entity.id
_entity.type
_entity.pdbx_description
1 polymer ?
#
loop_
_entity_poly.entity_id
_entity_poly.type
_entity_poly.pdbx_seq_one_letter_code
_entity_poly.pdbx_strand_id
1 'polypeptide(L)'
;MRSDQIKKGPDRAPARAMLRATGMTGEQIEQPMIAVVNTWSDVTPCNMHLRDLAEHVKAGIRAAGGTPVEFGSIVVTDGISMGSEGMKCSLMSREIVADSIEMVTRGHCLDGVVALVGCDKTIPAGAMALARLDIPGMVIYGGSIMPGELKGIPITIQDVFEAVGAHAAGKIDEAELTEVEKNACPGAGACGGQFTANTMALALTTLGLSPMGVNDIPAVHPDKAGAVFACGERVVEQVREGQSARDMISIQSLRNAATVTTATAGSTNSVLHLLAIAREAGVDFDIDEFDEISRRTPIIGDLKPAGKYMAPDMFDAGGTPLVIDKLIKAGLVSDTPTVTGRSLFEECAEVNERPGQAVILDFDQALASRGG
;
A
#
# COMPACT_ATOMS: atom_id res chain seq x y z
N MET A 1 -27.84 4.86 -0.34
CA MET A 1 -26.56 4.32 0.21
C MET A 1 -26.72 2.82 0.45
N ARG A 2 -25.66 2.03 0.40
CA ARG A 2 -25.72 0.57 0.67
C ARG A 2 -26.20 0.32 2.09
N SER A 3 -25.74 1.13 3.05
CA SER A 3 -26.05 1.04 4.47
C SER A 3 -27.51 1.34 4.78
N ASP A 4 -28.26 1.99 3.87
CA ASP A 4 -29.69 2.23 4.05
C ASP A 4 -30.48 0.93 4.28
N GLN A 5 -29.99 -0.20 3.77
CA GLN A 5 -30.56 -1.53 3.98
C GLN A 5 -30.62 -1.96 5.44
N ILE A 6 -29.77 -1.41 6.32
CA ILE A 6 -29.76 -1.71 7.76
C ILE A 6 -30.22 -0.52 8.61
N LYS A 7 -30.50 0.63 7.98
CA LYS A 7 -30.82 1.89 8.66
C LYS A 7 -32.25 2.36 8.47
N LYS A 8 -32.79 2.27 7.24
CA LYS A 8 -34.06 2.90 6.87
C LYS A 8 -35.23 1.93 7.00
N GLY A 9 -36.37 2.42 7.45
CA GLY A 9 -37.61 1.65 7.61
C GLY A 9 -37.87 1.17 9.05
N PRO A 10 -39.15 0.98 9.44
CA PRO A 10 -39.51 0.55 10.78
C PRO A 10 -39.00 -0.86 11.11
N ASP A 11 -38.96 -1.75 10.13
CA ASP A 11 -38.45 -3.13 10.21
C ASP A 11 -36.94 -3.20 10.50
N ARG A 12 -36.20 -2.10 10.31
CA ARG A 12 -34.78 -1.98 10.69
C ARG A 12 -34.54 -1.47 12.11
N ALA A 13 -35.59 -1.35 12.94
CA ALA A 13 -35.43 -0.98 14.35
C ALA A 13 -34.47 -1.91 15.14
N PRO A 14 -34.48 -3.26 14.95
CA PRO A 14 -33.51 -4.13 15.63
C PRO A 14 -32.05 -3.83 15.24
N ALA A 15 -31.78 -3.57 13.96
CA ALA A 15 -30.44 -3.21 13.49
C ALA A 15 -29.99 -1.87 14.09
N ARG A 16 -30.86 -0.85 14.06
CA ARG A 16 -30.59 0.45 14.72
C ARG A 16 -30.37 0.32 16.23
N ALA A 17 -31.05 -0.60 16.92
CA ALA A 17 -30.82 -0.84 18.33
C ALA A 17 -29.39 -1.35 18.60
N MET A 18 -28.90 -2.28 17.77
CA MET A 18 -27.51 -2.76 17.85
C MET A 18 -26.50 -1.66 17.50
N LEU A 19 -26.74 -0.85 16.45
CA LEU A 19 -25.89 0.28 16.09
C LEU A 19 -25.80 1.33 17.22
N ARG A 20 -26.90 1.59 17.94
CA ARG A 20 -26.88 2.47 19.12
C ARG A 20 -26.07 1.88 20.26
N ALA A 21 -26.10 0.56 20.43
CA ALA A 21 -25.31 -0.13 21.45
C ALA A 21 -23.80 -0.05 21.16
N THR A 22 -23.36 0.17 19.92
CA THR A 22 -21.96 0.46 19.59
C THR A 22 -21.58 1.93 19.84
N GLY A 23 -22.49 2.74 20.38
CA GLY A 23 -22.27 4.15 20.69
C GLY A 23 -22.65 5.13 19.58
N MET A 24 -23.23 4.67 18.46
CA MET A 24 -23.62 5.56 17.37
C MET A 24 -24.83 6.42 17.74
N THR A 25 -24.76 7.72 17.44
CA THR A 25 -25.87 8.65 17.58
C THR A 25 -26.90 8.47 16.44
N GLY A 26 -28.08 9.09 16.59
CA GLY A 26 -29.06 9.10 15.49
C GLY A 26 -28.51 9.75 14.22
N GLU A 27 -27.74 10.83 14.36
CA GLU A 27 -27.10 11.53 13.24
C GLU A 27 -26.06 10.65 12.54
N GLN A 28 -25.18 9.99 13.31
CA GLN A 28 -24.18 9.08 12.77
C GLN A 28 -24.79 7.88 12.05
N ILE A 29 -25.93 7.39 12.51
CA ILE A 29 -26.65 6.35 11.78
C ILE A 29 -27.03 6.88 10.40
N GLU A 30 -27.61 8.06 10.26
CA GLU A 30 -28.04 8.58 8.95
C GLU A 30 -26.88 8.82 7.96
N GLN A 31 -25.67 9.10 8.44
CA GLN A 31 -24.46 9.33 7.64
C GLN A 31 -23.98 8.08 6.84
N PRO A 32 -23.15 8.25 5.79
CA PRO A 32 -22.47 7.14 5.14
C PRO A 32 -21.59 6.37 6.13
N MET A 33 -21.67 5.04 6.12
CA MET A 33 -20.88 4.18 7.01
C MET A 33 -19.63 3.69 6.28
N ILE A 34 -18.45 4.08 6.75
CA ILE A 34 -17.18 3.78 6.11
C ILE A 34 -16.45 2.68 6.87
N ALA A 35 -16.11 1.59 6.19
CA ALA A 35 -15.25 0.55 6.75
C ALA A 35 -13.84 1.12 6.96
N VAL A 36 -13.32 1.01 8.18
CA VAL A 36 -11.90 1.22 8.47
C VAL A 36 -11.31 -0.14 8.78
N VAL A 37 -10.73 -0.79 7.76
CA VAL A 37 -10.06 -2.09 7.94
C VAL A 37 -8.71 -1.84 8.55
N ASN A 38 -8.44 -2.46 9.70
CA ASN A 38 -7.19 -2.32 10.40
C ASN A 38 -6.44 -3.66 10.44
N THR A 39 -5.33 -3.76 9.71
CA THR A 39 -4.44 -4.94 9.77
C THR A 39 -3.39 -4.85 10.88
N TRP A 40 -3.63 -4.01 11.89
CA TRP A 40 -2.76 -3.87 13.07
C TRP A 40 -2.49 -5.22 13.75
N SER A 41 -1.23 -5.43 14.15
CA SER A 41 -0.83 -6.57 14.95
C SER A 41 0.55 -6.34 15.57
N ASP A 42 0.79 -6.95 16.74
CA ASP A 42 2.10 -6.98 17.40
C ASP A 42 3.03 -8.08 16.85
N VAL A 43 2.58 -8.89 15.88
CA VAL A 43 3.41 -9.95 15.29
C VAL A 43 4.49 -9.40 14.34
N THR A 44 4.47 -8.11 14.01
CA THR A 44 5.40 -7.50 13.05
C THR A 44 5.53 -5.98 13.22
N PRO A 45 6.73 -5.42 13.04
CA PRO A 45 6.90 -3.96 13.00
C PRO A 45 6.15 -3.31 11.82
N CYS A 46 5.82 -4.09 10.77
CA CYS A 46 5.15 -3.59 9.57
C CYS A 46 3.77 -2.98 9.85
N ASN A 47 3.09 -3.44 10.92
CA ASN A 47 1.67 -3.15 11.17
C ASN A 47 1.40 -2.60 12.57
N MET A 48 2.39 -2.58 13.47
CA MET A 48 2.19 -2.24 14.87
C MET A 48 1.68 -0.81 15.11
N HIS A 49 1.92 0.12 14.19
CA HIS A 49 1.48 1.52 14.26
C HIS A 49 0.12 1.78 13.60
N LEU A 50 -0.46 0.80 12.89
CA LEU A 50 -1.72 0.99 12.15
C LEU A 50 -2.92 1.29 13.05
N ARG A 51 -2.87 0.90 14.33
CA ARG A 51 -3.87 1.28 15.33
C ARG A 51 -3.96 2.80 15.49
N ASP A 52 -2.83 3.48 15.58
CA ASP A 52 -2.80 4.93 15.76
C ASP A 52 -3.21 5.65 14.46
N LEU A 53 -2.78 5.12 13.30
CA LEU A 53 -3.22 5.64 12.00
C LEU A 53 -4.74 5.51 11.79
N ALA A 54 -5.35 4.42 12.27
CA ALA A 54 -6.79 4.23 12.18
C ALA A 54 -7.56 5.35 12.90
N GLU A 55 -7.07 5.85 14.03
CA GLU A 55 -7.72 6.97 14.73
C GLU A 55 -7.70 8.26 13.90
N HIS A 56 -6.61 8.54 13.19
CA HIS A 56 -6.52 9.70 12.29
C HIS A 56 -7.47 9.56 11.08
N VAL A 57 -7.54 8.39 10.47
CA VAL A 57 -8.51 8.09 9.39
C VAL A 57 -9.94 8.27 9.89
N LYS A 58 -10.27 7.71 11.07
CA LYS A 58 -11.59 7.84 11.70
C LYS A 58 -11.93 9.29 12.00
N ALA A 59 -10.96 10.10 12.42
CA ALA A 59 -11.15 11.52 12.65
C ALA A 59 -11.48 12.25 11.34
N GLY A 60 -10.78 11.97 10.24
CA GLY A 60 -11.07 12.53 8.91
C GLY A 60 -12.46 12.15 8.40
N ILE A 61 -12.84 10.86 8.53
CA ILE A 61 -14.18 10.39 8.15
C ILE A 61 -15.27 11.15 8.91
N ARG A 62 -15.11 11.34 10.23
CA ARG A 62 -16.06 12.10 11.04
C ARG A 62 -16.11 13.57 10.63
N ALA A 63 -14.96 14.19 10.35
CA ALA A 63 -14.86 15.58 9.92
C ALA A 63 -15.61 15.82 8.60
N ALA A 64 -15.54 14.87 7.67
CA ALA A 64 -16.28 14.93 6.40
C ALA A 64 -17.75 14.52 6.51
N GLY A 65 -18.27 14.18 7.69
CA GLY A 65 -19.68 13.80 7.89
C GLY A 65 -20.00 12.35 7.52
N GLY A 66 -19.03 11.44 7.69
CA GLY A 66 -19.21 10.00 7.65
C GLY A 66 -19.10 9.35 9.03
N THR A 67 -19.58 8.12 9.15
CA THR A 67 -19.47 7.30 10.36
C THR A 67 -18.47 6.18 10.14
N PRO A 68 -17.30 6.21 10.79
CA PRO A 68 -16.34 5.13 10.64
C PRO A 68 -16.78 3.88 11.41
N VAL A 69 -16.62 2.72 10.79
CA VAL A 69 -16.85 1.39 11.35
C VAL A 69 -15.54 0.62 11.25
N GLU A 70 -14.78 0.60 12.33
CA GLU A 70 -13.48 -0.07 12.38
C GLU A 70 -13.63 -1.55 12.69
N PHE A 71 -12.87 -2.39 11.98
CA PHE A 71 -12.70 -3.81 12.31
C PHE A 71 -11.32 -4.31 11.90
N GLY A 72 -10.88 -5.39 12.54
CA GLY A 72 -9.58 -5.99 12.30
C GLY A 72 -9.55 -6.98 11.13
N SER A 73 -8.36 -7.15 10.54
CA SER A 73 -8.00 -8.31 9.73
C SER A 73 -6.63 -8.86 10.16
N ILE A 74 -6.29 -10.06 9.72
CA ILE A 74 -5.06 -10.75 10.12
C ILE A 74 -3.84 -10.24 9.32
N VAL A 75 -2.66 -10.53 9.82
CA VAL A 75 -1.40 -10.34 9.09
C VAL A 75 -0.46 -11.50 9.38
N VAL A 76 0.23 -11.98 8.35
CA VAL A 76 1.37 -12.89 8.46
C VAL A 76 2.61 -12.10 8.03
N THR A 77 3.70 -12.27 8.76
CA THR A 77 4.95 -11.54 8.52
C THR A 77 5.93 -12.39 7.72
N ASP A 78 6.23 -11.95 6.52
CA ASP A 78 7.21 -12.61 5.66
C ASP A 78 8.61 -12.54 6.27
N GLY A 79 8.97 -11.40 6.87
CA GLY A 79 10.28 -11.19 7.48
C GLY A 79 10.60 -12.18 8.61
N ILE A 80 9.65 -12.44 9.51
CA ILE A 80 9.86 -13.35 10.65
C ILE A 80 9.64 -14.82 10.26
N SER A 81 8.68 -15.10 9.37
CA SER A 81 8.39 -16.48 8.98
C SER A 81 9.41 -17.09 8.00
N MET A 82 10.28 -16.26 7.41
CA MET A 82 11.30 -16.70 6.44
C MET A 82 12.19 -17.81 7.00
N GLY A 83 12.40 -18.86 6.21
CA GLY A 83 13.20 -20.03 6.62
C GLY A 83 12.48 -21.01 7.57
N SER A 84 11.21 -20.77 7.90
CA SER A 84 10.41 -21.65 8.78
C SER A 84 9.21 -22.27 8.05
N GLU A 85 8.58 -23.28 8.66
CA GLU A 85 7.30 -23.84 8.21
C GLU A 85 6.18 -22.78 8.12
N GLY A 86 6.27 -21.71 8.91
CA GLY A 86 5.30 -20.60 8.89
C GLY A 86 5.22 -19.87 7.56
N MET A 87 6.26 -19.91 6.72
CA MET A 87 6.26 -19.28 5.39
C MET A 87 5.17 -19.84 4.47
N LYS A 88 4.71 -21.09 4.71
CA LYS A 88 3.57 -21.69 3.98
C LYS A 88 2.26 -20.92 4.19
N CYS A 89 2.15 -20.13 5.26
CA CYS A 89 0.99 -19.30 5.57
C CYS A 89 1.04 -17.91 4.92
N SER A 90 2.19 -17.49 4.37
CA SER A 90 2.37 -16.13 3.81
C SER A 90 1.38 -15.85 2.68
N LEU A 91 1.52 -16.50 1.52
CA LEU A 91 0.70 -16.16 0.35
C LEU A 91 -0.80 -16.39 0.60
N MET A 92 -1.16 -17.45 1.34
CA MET A 92 -2.55 -17.76 1.68
C MET A 92 -3.20 -16.68 2.56
N SER A 93 -2.41 -15.95 3.36
CA SER A 93 -2.92 -14.82 4.15
C SER A 93 -3.53 -13.72 3.27
N ARG A 94 -3.05 -13.55 2.02
CA ARG A 94 -3.61 -12.59 1.05
C ARG A 94 -5.12 -12.84 0.84
N GLU A 95 -5.49 -14.10 0.64
CA GLU A 95 -6.89 -14.49 0.40
C GLU A 95 -7.73 -14.28 1.65
N ILE A 96 -7.22 -14.70 2.82
CA ILE A 96 -7.95 -14.53 4.08
C ILE A 96 -8.18 -13.05 4.42
N VAL A 97 -7.18 -12.19 4.16
CA VAL A 97 -7.34 -10.75 4.35
C VAL A 97 -8.40 -10.20 3.38
N ALA A 98 -8.32 -10.55 2.08
CA ALA A 98 -9.30 -10.09 1.10
C ALA A 98 -10.74 -10.54 1.45
N ASP A 99 -10.91 -11.83 1.77
CA ASP A 99 -12.18 -12.43 2.18
C ASP A 99 -12.73 -11.78 3.45
N SER A 100 -11.88 -11.49 4.43
CA SER A 100 -12.30 -10.84 5.68
C SER A 100 -12.83 -9.43 5.44
N ILE A 101 -12.16 -8.64 4.58
CA ILE A 101 -12.60 -7.29 4.22
C ILE A 101 -13.93 -7.36 3.49
N GLU A 102 -14.05 -8.25 2.51
CA GLU A 102 -15.28 -8.44 1.75
C GLU A 102 -16.44 -8.87 2.66
N MET A 103 -16.22 -9.88 3.50
CA MET A 103 -17.24 -10.47 4.36
C MET A 103 -17.85 -9.44 5.31
N VAL A 104 -17.01 -8.70 6.06
CA VAL A 104 -17.49 -7.72 7.04
C VAL A 104 -18.13 -6.54 6.33
N THR A 105 -17.51 -6.01 5.28
CA THR A 105 -18.06 -4.88 4.50
C THR A 105 -19.42 -5.22 3.91
N ARG A 106 -19.57 -6.39 3.27
CA ARG A 106 -20.85 -6.83 2.69
C ARG A 106 -21.88 -7.11 3.78
N GLY A 107 -21.50 -7.85 4.83
CA GLY A 107 -22.36 -8.25 5.93
C GLY A 107 -22.94 -7.09 6.73
N HIS A 108 -22.18 -6.00 6.84
CA HIS A 108 -22.61 -4.77 7.50
C HIS A 108 -23.10 -3.68 6.54
N CYS A 109 -23.24 -4.00 5.25
CA CYS A 109 -23.74 -3.09 4.23
C CYS A 109 -22.99 -1.74 4.18
N LEU A 110 -21.69 -1.72 4.45
CA LEU A 110 -20.90 -0.49 4.54
C LEU A 110 -20.75 0.18 3.16
N ASP A 111 -20.75 1.51 3.13
CA ASP A 111 -20.86 2.31 1.91
C ASP A 111 -19.53 2.52 1.18
N GLY A 112 -18.42 2.50 1.92
CA GLY A 112 -17.08 2.61 1.36
C GLY A 112 -16.02 2.01 2.28
N VAL A 113 -14.79 1.93 1.81
CA VAL A 113 -13.71 1.21 2.51
C VAL A 113 -12.39 1.98 2.50
N VAL A 114 -11.77 2.10 3.67
CA VAL A 114 -10.36 2.43 3.82
C VAL A 114 -9.64 1.21 4.36
N ALA A 115 -8.73 0.65 3.57
CA ALA A 115 -7.92 -0.49 3.97
C ALA A 115 -6.53 -0.04 4.45
N LEU A 116 -6.30 -0.07 5.76
CA LEU A 116 -4.98 0.18 6.35
C LEU A 116 -4.14 -1.09 6.29
N VAL A 117 -3.08 -1.05 5.50
CA VAL A 117 -2.21 -2.18 5.15
C VAL A 117 -0.76 -1.87 5.48
N GLY A 118 0.09 -2.89 5.60
CA GLY A 118 1.50 -2.74 5.97
C GLY A 118 2.37 -3.81 5.35
N CYS A 119 2.38 -5.00 5.95
CA CYS A 119 3.20 -6.12 5.49
C CYS A 119 2.77 -6.65 4.12
N ASP A 120 3.74 -7.17 3.35
CA ASP A 120 3.66 -7.67 1.97
C ASP A 120 2.27 -8.04 1.46
N LYS A 121 1.64 -9.07 2.04
CA LYS A 121 0.41 -9.67 1.50
C LYS A 121 -0.87 -8.88 1.83
N THR A 122 -0.83 -8.00 2.82
CA THR A 122 -1.99 -7.16 3.20
C THR A 122 -2.32 -6.13 2.13
N ILE A 123 -1.30 -5.59 1.44
CA ILE A 123 -1.45 -4.54 0.43
C ILE A 123 -2.26 -5.01 -0.79
N PRO A 124 -1.86 -6.08 -1.51
CA PRO A 124 -2.67 -6.60 -2.61
C PRO A 124 -4.02 -7.15 -2.15
N ALA A 125 -4.12 -7.67 -0.92
CA ALA A 125 -5.39 -8.14 -0.39
C ALA A 125 -6.42 -7.00 -0.23
N GLY A 126 -5.97 -5.83 0.20
CA GLY A 126 -6.80 -4.62 0.22
C GLY A 126 -7.34 -4.28 -1.17
N ALA A 127 -6.48 -4.25 -2.18
CA ALA A 127 -6.89 -3.98 -3.56
C ALA A 127 -7.83 -5.04 -4.14
N MET A 128 -7.55 -6.33 -3.88
CA MET A 128 -8.43 -7.44 -4.27
C MET A 128 -9.82 -7.30 -3.64
N ALA A 129 -9.90 -6.98 -2.35
CA ALA A 129 -11.18 -6.77 -1.68
C ALA A 129 -11.96 -5.60 -2.28
N LEU A 130 -11.30 -4.47 -2.56
CA LEU A 130 -11.92 -3.32 -3.22
C LEU A 130 -12.45 -3.70 -4.62
N ALA A 131 -11.66 -4.44 -5.40
CA ALA A 131 -12.05 -4.92 -6.72
C ALA A 131 -13.27 -5.88 -6.67
N ARG A 132 -13.36 -6.75 -5.65
CA ARG A 132 -14.52 -7.64 -5.43
C ARG A 132 -15.77 -6.91 -4.95
N LEU A 133 -15.59 -5.90 -4.11
CA LEU A 133 -16.68 -5.14 -3.52
C LEU A 133 -17.31 -4.18 -4.52
N ASP A 134 -16.49 -3.59 -5.38
CA ASP A 134 -16.89 -2.59 -6.37
C ASP A 134 -17.68 -1.43 -5.75
N ILE A 135 -17.13 -0.90 -4.65
CA ILE A 135 -17.64 0.29 -3.96
C ILE A 135 -16.51 1.30 -3.77
N PRO A 136 -16.83 2.56 -3.43
CA PRO A 136 -15.83 3.58 -3.16
C PRO A 136 -14.86 3.18 -2.06
N GLY A 137 -13.58 3.40 -2.28
CA GLY A 137 -12.57 3.07 -1.29
C GLY A 137 -11.15 3.26 -1.77
N MET A 138 -10.23 3.12 -0.83
CA MET A 138 -8.80 3.27 -1.07
C MET A 138 -7.98 2.36 -0.15
N VAL A 139 -6.76 2.06 -0.59
CA VAL A 139 -5.76 1.37 0.21
C VAL A 139 -4.78 2.40 0.74
N ILE A 140 -4.50 2.38 2.04
CA ILE A 140 -3.52 3.27 2.69
C ILE A 140 -2.40 2.41 3.25
N TYR A 141 -1.20 2.59 2.71
CA TYR A 141 0.00 1.94 3.19
C TYR A 141 0.55 2.66 4.43
N GLY A 142 0.81 1.88 5.48
CA GLY A 142 1.37 2.34 6.75
C GLY A 142 2.72 3.02 6.60
N GLY A 143 3.48 2.74 5.53
CA GLY A 143 4.76 3.36 5.24
C GLY A 143 5.95 2.44 5.54
N SER A 144 7.08 2.78 4.93
CA SER A 144 8.35 2.09 5.10
C SER A 144 8.95 2.33 6.48
N ILE A 145 9.69 1.34 6.99
CA ILE A 145 10.60 1.52 8.12
C ILE A 145 11.74 2.46 7.71
N MET A 146 12.28 3.19 8.68
CA MET A 146 13.55 3.90 8.51
C MET A 146 14.72 2.89 8.54
N PRO A 147 15.84 3.14 7.82
CA PRO A 147 17.01 2.29 7.94
C PRO A 147 17.52 2.28 9.38
N GLY A 148 17.99 1.12 9.81
CA GLY A 148 18.79 0.97 11.01
C GLY A 148 20.20 1.54 10.82
N GLU A 149 21.01 1.54 11.88
CA GLU A 149 22.38 2.06 11.83
C GLU A 149 23.35 1.17 12.59
N LEU A 150 24.43 0.76 11.93
CA LEU A 150 25.55 0.09 12.57
C LEU A 150 26.83 0.89 12.32
N LYS A 151 27.41 1.45 13.39
CA LYS A 151 28.69 2.19 13.33
C LYS A 151 28.66 3.35 12.30
N GLY A 152 27.53 4.07 12.23
CA GLY A 152 27.33 5.17 11.27
C GLY A 152 26.97 4.72 9.85
N ILE A 153 26.80 3.41 9.61
CA ILE A 153 26.43 2.87 8.30
C ILE A 153 24.95 2.47 8.34
N PRO A 154 24.11 2.99 7.43
CA PRO A 154 22.72 2.54 7.29
C PRO A 154 22.65 1.05 6.96
N ILE A 155 21.88 0.29 7.72
CA ILE A 155 21.67 -1.16 7.54
C ILE A 155 20.19 -1.53 7.65
N THR A 156 19.82 -2.67 7.08
CA THR A 156 18.44 -3.13 6.95
C THR A 156 18.33 -4.64 7.10
N ILE A 157 17.11 -5.17 7.04
CA ILE A 157 16.87 -6.62 7.15
C ILE A 157 17.61 -7.44 6.08
N GLN A 158 17.87 -6.88 4.90
CA GLN A 158 18.69 -7.54 3.89
C GLN A 158 20.12 -7.77 4.39
N ASP A 159 20.71 -6.77 5.04
CA ASP A 159 22.07 -6.83 5.56
C ASP A 159 22.16 -7.88 6.70
N VAL A 160 21.06 -8.12 7.44
CA VAL A 160 20.97 -9.22 8.41
C VAL A 160 21.02 -10.59 7.71
N PHE A 161 20.28 -10.77 6.61
CA PHE A 161 20.33 -12.02 5.85
C PHE A 161 21.73 -12.28 5.26
N GLU A 162 22.39 -11.24 4.77
CA GLU A 162 23.78 -11.34 4.29
C GLU A 162 24.76 -11.64 5.44
N ALA A 163 24.56 -11.05 6.63
CA ALA A 163 25.34 -11.34 7.82
C ALA A 163 25.22 -12.80 8.28
N VAL A 164 24.03 -13.40 8.19
CA VAL A 164 23.85 -14.85 8.44
C VAL A 164 24.72 -15.69 7.50
N GLY A 165 24.77 -15.34 6.22
CA GLY A 165 25.64 -15.98 5.24
C GLY A 165 27.13 -15.79 5.54
N ALA A 166 27.52 -14.58 5.97
CA ALA A 166 28.90 -14.27 6.37
C ALA A 166 29.33 -15.05 7.62
N HIS A 167 28.45 -15.18 8.61
CA HIS A 167 28.68 -15.96 9.83
C HIS A 167 28.84 -17.44 9.51
N ALA A 168 27.94 -18.00 8.69
CA ALA A 168 28.03 -19.40 8.25
C ALA A 168 29.34 -19.69 7.48
N ALA A 169 29.88 -18.69 6.78
CA ALA A 169 31.18 -18.77 6.09
C ALA A 169 32.40 -18.47 7.00
N GLY A 170 32.19 -18.23 8.30
CA GLY A 170 33.24 -17.91 9.27
C GLY A 170 33.91 -16.54 9.07
N LYS A 171 33.24 -15.60 8.39
CA LYS A 171 33.77 -14.25 8.12
C LYS A 171 33.47 -13.23 9.22
N ILE A 172 32.40 -13.46 9.99
CA ILE A 172 32.04 -12.69 11.17
C ILE A 172 31.75 -13.65 12.32
N ASP A 173 31.88 -13.20 13.56
CA ASP A 173 31.53 -13.97 14.74
C ASP A 173 30.06 -13.78 15.19
N GLU A 174 29.63 -14.51 16.22
CA GLU A 174 28.27 -14.44 16.77
C GLU A 174 27.96 -13.07 17.39
N ALA A 175 28.96 -12.39 17.95
CA ALA A 175 28.79 -11.06 18.54
C ALA A 175 28.55 -10.02 17.45
N GLU A 176 29.32 -10.07 16.36
CA GLU A 176 29.13 -9.22 15.18
C GLU A 176 27.76 -9.46 14.53
N LEU A 177 27.34 -10.73 14.37
CA LEU A 177 26.00 -11.05 13.87
C LEU A 177 24.90 -10.45 14.76
N THR A 178 25.05 -10.57 16.08
CA THR A 178 24.13 -9.99 17.06
C THR A 178 24.11 -8.47 17.01
N GLU A 179 25.24 -7.81 16.73
CA GLU A 179 25.29 -6.35 16.52
C GLU A 179 24.47 -5.95 15.30
N VAL A 180 24.58 -6.67 14.18
CA VAL A 180 23.78 -6.39 12.97
C VAL A 180 22.29 -6.59 13.25
N GLU A 181 21.91 -7.70 13.89
CA GLU A 181 20.53 -8.04 14.25
C GLU A 181 19.86 -6.91 15.05
N LYS A 182 20.51 -6.45 16.13
CA LYS A 182 19.93 -5.47 17.06
C LYS A 182 19.73 -4.09 16.46
N ASN A 183 20.44 -3.77 15.39
CA ASN A 183 20.49 -2.41 14.85
C ASN A 183 19.78 -2.26 13.51
N ALA A 184 19.32 -3.34 12.87
CA ALA A 184 18.75 -3.29 11.51
C ALA A 184 17.31 -2.76 11.42
N CYS A 185 16.50 -2.92 12.47
CA CYS A 185 15.07 -2.62 12.47
C CYS A 185 14.72 -1.64 13.61
N PRO A 186 14.82 -0.32 13.39
CA PRO A 186 14.73 0.67 14.46
C PRO A 186 13.30 0.92 15.00
N GLY A 187 12.26 0.43 14.34
CA GLY A 187 10.88 0.66 14.77
C GLY A 187 9.81 0.24 13.77
N ALA A 188 8.68 0.95 13.79
CA ALA A 188 7.53 0.65 12.95
C ALA A 188 7.77 0.91 11.46
N GLY A 189 7.11 0.13 10.61
CA GLY A 189 7.12 0.24 9.15
C GLY A 189 7.50 -1.06 8.45
N ALA A 190 7.13 -1.19 7.17
CA ALA A 190 7.50 -2.39 6.39
C ALA A 190 8.94 -2.34 5.89
N CYS A 191 9.45 -3.45 5.37
CA CYS A 191 10.85 -3.58 4.93
C CYS A 191 11.25 -2.45 3.96
N GLY A 192 12.40 -1.80 4.22
CA GLY A 192 12.72 -0.51 3.59
C GLY A 192 13.15 -0.54 2.12
N GLY A 193 13.54 -1.70 1.60
CA GLY A 193 13.87 -1.85 0.17
C GLY A 193 12.63 -1.96 -0.71
N GLN A 194 12.83 -1.98 -2.02
CA GLN A 194 11.83 -2.24 -3.05
C GLN A 194 11.41 -3.72 -3.10
N PHE A 195 11.15 -4.31 -1.93
CA PHE A 195 10.51 -5.61 -1.75
C PHE A 195 9.01 -5.51 -2.03
N THR A 196 8.26 -6.59 -1.78
CA THR A 196 6.83 -6.65 -2.15
C THR A 196 6.02 -5.53 -1.53
N ALA A 197 6.24 -5.17 -0.25
CA ALA A 197 5.49 -4.09 0.39
C ALA A 197 5.59 -2.75 -0.36
N ASN A 198 6.79 -2.20 -0.54
CA ASN A 198 6.99 -0.93 -1.25
C ASN A 198 6.66 -1.04 -2.74
N THR A 199 6.97 -2.17 -3.38
CA THR A 199 6.59 -2.42 -4.78
C THR A 199 5.07 -2.35 -4.96
N MET A 200 4.30 -3.02 -4.09
CA MET A 200 2.85 -3.00 -4.19
C MET A 200 2.25 -1.67 -3.75
N ALA A 201 2.85 -0.97 -2.78
CA ALA A 201 2.40 0.38 -2.41
C ALA A 201 2.52 1.35 -3.60
N LEU A 202 3.67 1.34 -4.29
CA LEU A 202 3.93 2.09 -5.52
C LEU A 202 2.94 1.69 -6.64
N ALA A 203 2.73 0.38 -6.82
CA ALA A 203 1.80 -0.14 -7.81
C ALA A 203 0.36 0.32 -7.55
N LEU A 204 -0.12 0.30 -6.31
CA LEU A 204 -1.48 0.71 -5.97
C LEU A 204 -1.70 2.23 -6.09
N THR A 205 -0.69 3.04 -5.78
CA THR A 205 -0.72 4.48 -6.06
C THR A 205 -0.84 4.73 -7.56
N THR A 206 -0.07 4.01 -8.39
CA THR A 206 -0.09 4.16 -9.85
C THR A 206 -1.37 3.59 -10.50
N LEU A 207 -1.91 2.51 -9.93
CA LEU A 207 -3.19 1.93 -10.32
C LEU A 207 -4.37 2.89 -10.02
N GLY A 208 -4.13 3.89 -9.15
CA GLY A 208 -5.13 4.87 -8.74
C GLY A 208 -5.94 4.46 -7.52
N LEU A 209 -5.61 3.35 -6.83
CA LEU A 209 -6.32 2.86 -5.63
C LEU A 209 -5.78 3.43 -4.31
N SER A 210 -4.67 4.15 -4.36
CA SER A 210 -4.09 4.86 -3.23
C SER A 210 -3.84 6.32 -3.61
N PRO A 211 -4.08 7.29 -2.71
CA PRO A 211 -3.81 8.69 -3.01
C PRO A 211 -2.33 8.92 -3.33
N MET A 212 -2.05 9.78 -4.31
CA MET A 212 -0.69 10.10 -4.74
C MET A 212 0.14 10.64 -3.57
N GLY A 213 1.38 10.14 -3.42
CA GLY A 213 2.34 10.58 -2.38
C GLY A 213 2.07 10.07 -0.95
N VAL A 214 0.82 9.72 -0.58
CA VAL A 214 0.49 9.31 0.79
C VAL A 214 1.19 8.01 1.20
N ASN A 215 1.28 7.06 0.27
CA ASN A 215 1.94 5.77 0.51
C ASN A 215 3.48 5.89 0.56
N ASP A 216 4.05 6.97 0.02
CA ASP A 216 5.51 7.17 0.04
C ASP A 216 6.02 7.60 1.43
N ILE A 217 5.16 8.26 2.20
CA ILE A 217 5.51 8.81 3.52
C ILE A 217 5.97 7.66 4.44
N PRO A 218 7.18 7.71 5.04
CA PRO A 218 7.65 6.70 5.98
C PRO A 218 6.74 6.55 7.20
N ALA A 219 6.76 5.37 7.84
CA ALA A 219 5.83 5.02 8.90
C ALA A 219 5.85 5.96 10.12
N VAL A 220 7.03 6.46 10.46
CA VAL A 220 7.26 7.35 11.61
C VAL A 220 7.38 8.83 11.22
N HIS A 221 7.14 9.17 9.94
CA HIS A 221 7.24 10.54 9.47
C HIS A 221 6.10 11.39 10.04
N PRO A 222 6.35 12.64 10.51
CA PRO A 222 5.34 13.48 11.13
C PRO A 222 4.12 13.76 10.24
N ASP A 223 4.32 13.83 8.93
CA ASP A 223 3.23 14.13 7.98
C ASP A 223 2.23 12.98 7.80
N LYS A 224 2.57 11.75 8.22
CA LYS A 224 1.72 10.57 7.99
C LYS A 224 0.33 10.75 8.60
N ALA A 225 0.26 11.30 9.82
CA ALA A 225 -1.01 11.51 10.52
C ALA A 225 -1.95 12.46 9.77
N GLY A 226 -1.42 13.59 9.28
CA GLY A 226 -2.19 14.55 8.49
C GLY A 226 -2.63 13.98 7.15
N ALA A 227 -1.74 13.24 6.48
CA ALA A 227 -2.03 12.61 5.20
C ALA A 227 -3.18 11.58 5.30
N VAL A 228 -3.17 10.71 6.31
CA VAL A 228 -4.24 9.70 6.47
C VAL A 228 -5.54 10.29 7.00
N PHE A 229 -5.49 11.42 7.72
CA PHE A 229 -6.69 12.21 8.05
C PHE A 229 -7.38 12.71 6.77
N ALA A 230 -6.63 13.31 5.85
CA ALA A 230 -7.16 13.79 4.57
C ALA A 230 -7.73 12.63 3.72
N CYS A 231 -7.15 11.43 3.78
CA CYS A 231 -7.70 10.24 3.16
C CYS A 231 -9.09 9.87 3.73
N GLY A 232 -9.26 10.01 5.04
CA GLY A 232 -10.54 9.82 5.72
C GLY A 232 -11.60 10.81 5.27
N GLU A 233 -11.23 12.06 4.96
CA GLU A 233 -12.16 13.02 4.36
C GLU A 233 -12.53 12.61 2.93
N ARG A 234 -11.51 12.31 2.12
CA ARG A 234 -11.66 11.98 0.71
C ARG A 234 -12.55 10.76 0.46
N VAL A 235 -12.44 9.70 1.26
CA VAL A 235 -13.28 8.50 1.06
C VAL A 235 -14.78 8.79 1.24
N VAL A 236 -15.14 9.74 2.12
CA VAL A 236 -16.55 10.14 2.31
C VAL A 236 -17.05 10.90 1.08
N GLU A 237 -16.20 11.72 0.46
CA GLU A 237 -16.49 12.40 -0.79
C GLU A 237 -16.64 11.41 -1.95
N GLN A 238 -15.75 10.41 -2.05
CA GLN A 238 -15.87 9.34 -3.06
C GLN A 238 -17.20 8.59 -2.94
N VAL A 239 -17.67 8.33 -1.71
CA VAL A 239 -18.98 7.72 -1.47
C VAL A 239 -20.14 8.60 -1.98
N ARG A 240 -20.00 9.92 -1.91
CA ARG A 240 -20.99 10.86 -2.44
C ARG A 240 -20.95 10.96 -3.96
N GLU A 241 -19.75 10.88 -4.54
CA GLU A 241 -19.51 10.88 -5.99
C GLU A 241 -19.92 9.56 -6.66
N GLY A 242 -19.90 8.46 -5.91
CA GLY A 242 -20.22 7.13 -6.41
C GLY A 242 -19.09 6.48 -7.24
N GLN A 243 -17.85 6.96 -7.10
CA GLN A 243 -16.69 6.39 -7.78
C GLN A 243 -16.24 5.10 -7.11
N SER A 244 -16.30 3.97 -7.82
CA SER A 244 -15.91 2.67 -7.30
C SER A 244 -14.47 2.31 -7.64
N ALA A 245 -13.92 1.32 -6.94
CA ALA A 245 -12.57 0.83 -7.22
C ALA A 245 -12.39 0.33 -8.68
N ARG A 246 -13.42 -0.22 -9.31
CA ARG A 246 -13.33 -0.70 -10.70
C ARG A 246 -13.30 0.42 -11.73
N ASP A 247 -13.70 1.64 -11.37
CA ASP A 247 -13.51 2.81 -12.23
C ASP A 247 -12.01 3.12 -12.42
N MET A 248 -11.15 2.74 -11.46
CA MET A 248 -9.70 2.92 -11.55
C MET A 248 -8.97 1.70 -12.15
N ILE A 249 -9.51 0.49 -12.01
CA ILE A 249 -8.83 -0.74 -12.47
C ILE A 249 -9.20 -1.02 -13.93
N SER A 250 -8.27 -0.67 -14.83
CA SER A 250 -8.37 -0.85 -16.27
C SER A 250 -7.11 -1.54 -16.80
N ILE A 251 -7.15 -1.99 -18.06
CA ILE A 251 -5.94 -2.51 -18.71
C ILE A 251 -4.82 -1.46 -18.71
N GLN A 252 -5.15 -0.18 -18.94
CA GLN A 252 -4.17 0.91 -18.95
C GLN A 252 -3.56 1.13 -17.56
N SER A 253 -4.37 1.18 -16.49
CA SER A 253 -3.84 1.40 -15.14
C SER A 253 -3.05 0.19 -14.62
N LEU A 254 -3.41 -1.03 -15.01
CA LEU A 254 -2.61 -2.24 -14.74
C LEU A 254 -1.27 -2.21 -15.47
N ARG A 255 -1.25 -1.80 -16.76
CA ARG A 255 -0.01 -1.61 -17.51
C ARG A 255 0.85 -0.49 -16.91
N ASN A 256 0.25 0.60 -16.42
CA ASN A 256 0.97 1.65 -15.70
C ASN A 256 1.60 1.11 -14.41
N ALA A 257 0.84 0.35 -13.61
CA ALA A 257 1.33 -0.27 -12.38
C ALA A 257 2.47 -1.27 -12.66
N ALA A 258 2.35 -2.11 -13.69
CA ALA A 258 3.44 -2.99 -14.11
C ALA A 258 4.67 -2.18 -14.54
N THR A 259 4.50 -1.14 -15.35
CA THR A 259 5.59 -0.27 -15.83
C THR A 259 6.34 0.39 -14.68
N VAL A 260 5.66 0.97 -13.70
CA VAL A 260 6.34 1.64 -12.58
C VAL A 260 7.10 0.64 -11.69
N THR A 261 6.56 -0.57 -11.50
CA THR A 261 7.25 -1.61 -10.74
C THR A 261 8.50 -2.09 -11.47
N THR A 262 8.44 -2.24 -12.79
CA THR A 262 9.60 -2.55 -13.62
C THR A 262 10.65 -1.44 -13.57
N ALA A 263 10.23 -0.18 -13.69
CA ALA A 263 11.10 1.00 -13.68
C ALA A 263 11.88 1.16 -12.36
N THR A 264 11.40 0.58 -11.27
CA THR A 264 12.02 0.62 -9.95
C THR A 264 12.68 -0.70 -9.53
N ALA A 265 12.84 -1.65 -10.45
CA ALA A 265 13.33 -3.01 -10.15
C ALA A 265 12.55 -3.70 -9.03
N GLY A 266 11.23 -3.51 -9.02
CA GLY A 266 10.33 -4.03 -8.01
C GLY A 266 10.25 -5.56 -7.97
N SER A 267 9.74 -6.05 -6.84
CA SER A 267 9.59 -7.48 -6.58
C SER A 267 8.81 -8.22 -7.67
N THR A 268 9.29 -9.40 -8.06
CA THR A 268 8.59 -10.31 -8.99
C THR A 268 7.23 -10.77 -8.46
N ASN A 269 6.99 -10.71 -7.15
CA ASN A 269 5.68 -10.96 -6.55
C ASN A 269 4.60 -10.00 -7.07
N SER A 270 4.98 -8.82 -7.57
CA SER A 270 4.04 -7.87 -8.19
C SER A 270 3.26 -8.49 -9.36
N VAL A 271 3.90 -9.38 -10.14
CA VAL A 271 3.24 -10.13 -11.23
C VAL A 271 2.06 -10.93 -10.68
N LEU A 272 2.28 -11.74 -9.64
CA LEU A 272 1.25 -12.56 -9.00
C LEU A 272 0.11 -11.72 -8.40
N HIS A 273 0.44 -10.53 -7.90
CA HIS A 273 -0.50 -9.66 -7.21
C HIS A 273 -1.35 -8.83 -8.18
N LEU A 274 -0.73 -8.26 -9.22
CA LEU A 274 -1.45 -7.49 -10.24
C LEU A 274 -2.37 -8.39 -11.08
N LEU A 275 -1.95 -9.62 -11.42
CA LEU A 275 -2.82 -10.61 -12.07
C LEU A 275 -4.02 -10.98 -11.19
N ALA A 276 -3.82 -11.12 -9.87
CA ALA A 276 -4.91 -11.39 -8.94
C ALA A 276 -5.89 -10.20 -8.87
N ILE A 277 -5.38 -8.96 -8.75
CA ILE A 277 -6.22 -7.76 -8.74
C ILE A 277 -7.02 -7.63 -10.04
N ALA A 278 -6.38 -7.86 -11.19
CA ALA A 278 -7.04 -7.84 -12.49
C ALA A 278 -8.18 -8.86 -12.57
N ARG A 279 -7.92 -10.09 -12.08
CA ARG A 279 -8.91 -11.17 -12.04
C ARG A 279 -10.13 -10.78 -11.19
N GLU A 280 -9.91 -10.19 -10.01
CA GLU A 280 -11.00 -9.74 -9.12
C GLU A 280 -11.80 -8.56 -9.69
N ALA A 281 -11.14 -7.70 -10.48
CA ALA A 281 -11.78 -6.61 -11.20
C ALA A 281 -12.51 -7.07 -12.48
N GLY A 282 -12.24 -8.30 -12.95
CA GLY A 282 -12.77 -8.81 -14.22
C GLY A 282 -12.10 -8.19 -15.45
N VAL A 283 -10.86 -7.72 -15.32
CA VAL A 283 -10.05 -7.16 -16.41
C VAL A 283 -9.16 -8.24 -16.99
N ASP A 284 -9.15 -8.36 -18.32
CA ASP A 284 -8.31 -9.31 -19.05
C ASP A 284 -6.88 -8.78 -19.11
N PHE A 285 -6.03 -9.25 -18.19
CA PHE A 285 -4.63 -8.88 -18.07
C PHE A 285 -3.80 -10.15 -17.87
N ASP A 286 -2.93 -10.43 -18.83
CA ASP A 286 -2.16 -11.68 -18.90
C ASP A 286 -0.71 -11.47 -18.46
N ILE A 287 -0.03 -12.56 -18.11
CA ILE A 287 1.37 -12.52 -17.72
C ILE A 287 2.29 -12.04 -18.87
N ASP A 288 1.91 -12.26 -20.13
CA ASP A 288 2.68 -11.84 -21.30
C ASP A 288 2.83 -10.31 -21.40
N GLU A 289 1.92 -9.56 -20.79
CA GLU A 289 1.98 -8.09 -20.69
C GLU A 289 3.26 -7.63 -19.98
N PHE A 290 3.72 -8.38 -18.98
CA PHE A 290 4.93 -8.05 -18.22
C PHE A 290 6.21 -8.21 -19.05
N ASP A 291 6.26 -9.18 -19.97
CA ASP A 291 7.42 -9.35 -20.86
C ASP A 291 7.53 -8.17 -21.84
N GLU A 292 6.41 -7.72 -22.41
CA GLU A 292 6.41 -6.55 -23.30
C GLU A 292 6.87 -5.29 -22.56
N ILE A 293 6.34 -5.06 -21.35
CA ILE A 293 6.66 -3.92 -20.51
C ILE A 293 8.14 -3.97 -20.07
N SER A 294 8.63 -5.12 -19.62
CA SER A 294 10.03 -5.29 -19.18
C SER A 294 11.01 -4.92 -20.29
N ARG A 295 10.75 -5.35 -21.53
CA ARG A 295 11.62 -5.04 -22.68
C ARG A 295 11.73 -3.55 -23.02
N ARG A 296 10.75 -2.73 -22.65
CA ARG A 296 10.65 -1.31 -23.03
C ARG A 296 10.90 -0.33 -21.88
N THR A 297 11.04 -0.82 -20.66
CA THR A 297 11.09 0.03 -19.47
C THR A 297 12.47 -0.05 -18.82
N PRO A 298 13.29 1.00 -18.93
CA PRO A 298 14.58 1.07 -18.22
C PRO A 298 14.40 1.13 -16.70
N ILE A 299 15.40 0.64 -15.96
CA ILE A 299 15.41 0.70 -14.50
C ILE A 299 16.00 2.05 -14.08
N ILE A 300 15.13 2.95 -13.63
CA ILE A 300 15.49 4.31 -13.18
C ILE A 300 15.50 4.46 -11.65
N GLY A 301 14.93 3.52 -10.89
CA GLY A 301 15.03 3.52 -9.43
C GLY A 301 16.30 2.82 -8.94
N ASP A 302 17.21 3.54 -8.28
CA ASP A 302 18.41 2.99 -7.63
C ASP A 302 18.08 2.48 -6.20
N LEU A 303 17.14 1.55 -6.11
CA LEU A 303 16.61 1.05 -4.84
C LEU A 303 17.07 -0.38 -4.54
N LYS A 304 17.46 -0.66 -3.28
CA LYS A 304 17.72 -2.04 -2.84
C LYS A 304 16.48 -2.91 -3.11
N PRO A 305 16.64 -4.19 -3.49
CA PRO A 305 17.89 -4.95 -3.47
C PRO A 305 18.79 -4.77 -4.71
N ALA A 306 18.29 -4.17 -5.80
CA ALA A 306 19.05 -4.02 -7.05
C ALA A 306 20.04 -2.84 -6.98
N GLY A 307 19.67 -1.79 -6.24
CA GLY A 307 20.39 -0.54 -6.11
C GLY A 307 20.87 -0.26 -4.68
N LYS A 308 21.05 1.02 -4.36
CA LYS A 308 21.69 1.50 -3.12
C LYS A 308 20.73 2.07 -2.09
N TYR A 309 19.68 2.73 -2.54
CA TYR A 309 18.80 3.55 -1.71
C TYR A 309 17.57 2.78 -1.23
N MET A 310 16.84 3.34 -0.28
CA MET A 310 15.63 2.77 0.31
C MET A 310 14.40 3.62 0.01
N ALA A 311 13.20 3.11 0.32
CA ALA A 311 11.95 3.82 0.11
C ALA A 311 11.89 5.20 0.80
N PRO A 312 12.44 5.41 2.02
CA PRO A 312 12.53 6.76 2.59
C PRO A 312 13.38 7.73 1.74
N ASP A 313 14.45 7.26 1.10
CA ASP A 313 15.26 8.08 0.19
C ASP A 313 14.46 8.41 -1.09
N MET A 314 13.64 7.48 -1.58
CA MET A 314 12.73 7.73 -2.72
C MET A 314 11.72 8.81 -2.38
N PHE A 315 11.10 8.72 -1.20
CA PHE A 315 10.19 9.75 -0.69
C PHE A 315 10.87 11.13 -0.67
N ASP A 316 12.06 11.21 -0.07
CA ASP A 316 12.87 12.42 0.01
C ASP A 316 13.29 12.98 -1.37
N ALA A 317 13.44 12.13 -2.38
CA ALA A 317 13.84 12.52 -3.73
C ALA A 317 12.71 13.19 -4.54
N GLY A 318 11.45 12.96 -4.16
CA GLY A 318 10.26 13.37 -4.91
C GLY A 318 9.18 12.29 -5.00
N GLY A 319 9.43 11.11 -4.41
CA GLY A 319 8.47 10.02 -4.23
C GLY A 319 8.04 9.34 -5.53
N THR A 320 6.95 8.59 -5.42
CA THR A 320 6.23 8.00 -6.54
C THR A 320 5.88 9.03 -7.63
N PRO A 321 5.46 10.27 -7.31
CA PRO A 321 5.18 11.28 -8.34
C PRO A 321 6.34 11.51 -9.30
N LEU A 322 7.58 11.55 -8.81
CA LEU A 322 8.76 11.77 -9.66
C LEU A 322 9.05 10.58 -10.58
N VAL A 323 8.89 9.35 -10.11
CA VAL A 323 9.03 8.16 -10.98
C VAL A 323 8.02 8.21 -12.12
N ILE A 324 6.76 8.52 -11.79
CA ILE A 324 5.66 8.55 -12.76
C ILE A 324 5.85 9.72 -13.74
N ASP A 325 6.22 10.92 -13.28
CA ASP A 325 6.50 12.06 -14.17
C ASP A 325 7.58 11.74 -15.22
N LYS A 326 8.68 11.07 -14.82
CA LYS A 326 9.69 10.60 -15.78
C LYS A 326 9.09 9.63 -16.80
N LEU A 327 8.28 8.66 -16.35
CA LEU A 327 7.59 7.72 -17.25
C LEU A 327 6.58 8.41 -18.17
N ILE A 328 5.89 9.46 -17.72
CA ILE A 328 4.98 10.29 -18.52
C ILE A 328 5.78 10.97 -19.64
N LYS A 329 6.90 11.63 -19.30
CA LYS A 329 7.78 12.31 -20.26
C LYS A 329 8.36 11.36 -21.31
N ALA A 330 8.57 10.09 -20.94
CA ALA A 330 9.01 9.04 -21.86
C ALA A 330 7.86 8.38 -22.66
N GLY A 331 6.60 8.73 -22.39
CA GLY A 331 5.43 8.13 -23.04
C GLY A 331 5.22 6.65 -22.70
N LEU A 332 5.69 6.22 -21.52
CA LEU A 332 5.63 4.82 -21.07
C LEU A 332 4.38 4.50 -20.24
N VAL A 333 3.64 5.52 -19.79
CA VAL A 333 2.40 5.38 -19.04
C VAL A 333 1.27 6.16 -19.70
N SER A 334 0.03 5.74 -19.45
CA SER A 334 -1.20 6.38 -19.96
C SER A 334 -1.89 7.16 -18.85
N ASP A 335 -2.70 8.15 -19.21
CA ASP A 335 -3.50 8.87 -18.22
C ASP A 335 -4.70 8.04 -17.76
N THR A 336 -4.89 7.93 -16.44
CA THR A 336 -5.90 7.07 -15.80
C THR A 336 -6.49 7.76 -14.57
N PRO A 337 -7.76 7.50 -14.19
CA PRO A 337 -8.35 8.11 -13.01
C PRO A 337 -7.72 7.61 -11.71
N THR A 338 -7.77 8.42 -10.66
CA THR A 338 -7.28 8.07 -9.32
C THR A 338 -8.34 8.31 -8.24
N VAL A 339 -8.13 7.71 -7.06
CA VAL A 339 -9.00 7.89 -5.90
C VAL A 339 -9.14 9.34 -5.42
N THR A 340 -8.27 10.27 -5.81
CA THR A 340 -8.41 11.69 -5.45
C THR A 340 -9.44 12.42 -6.32
N GLY A 341 -9.90 11.79 -7.41
CA GLY A 341 -10.76 12.42 -8.43
C GLY A 341 -9.97 13.12 -9.55
N ARG A 342 -8.64 13.23 -9.41
CA ARG A 342 -7.72 13.73 -10.46
C ARG A 342 -7.24 12.60 -11.35
N SER A 343 -6.77 12.94 -12.54
CA SER A 343 -6.07 11.99 -13.40
C SER A 343 -4.62 11.75 -12.94
N LEU A 344 -4.03 10.62 -13.31
CA LEU A 344 -2.64 10.28 -12.99
C LEU A 344 -1.68 11.37 -13.45
N PHE A 345 -1.94 11.97 -14.62
CA PHE A 345 -1.08 13.02 -15.17
C PHE A 345 -1.26 14.33 -14.41
N GLU A 346 -2.48 14.66 -13.99
CA GLU A 346 -2.73 15.83 -13.14
C GLU A 346 -2.00 15.71 -11.80
N GLU A 347 -2.00 14.53 -11.18
CA GLU A 347 -1.31 14.27 -9.91
C GLU A 347 0.19 14.49 -9.99
N CYS A 348 0.78 14.30 -11.17
CA CYS A 348 2.21 14.46 -11.43
C CYS A 348 2.56 15.79 -12.13
N ALA A 349 1.63 16.73 -12.27
CA ALA A 349 1.91 18.00 -12.95
C ALA A 349 2.87 18.93 -12.18
N GLU A 350 2.91 18.83 -10.85
CA GLU A 350 3.69 19.70 -9.96
C GLU A 350 4.66 18.90 -9.08
N VAL A 351 5.40 17.96 -9.68
CA VAL A 351 6.41 17.17 -8.96
C VAL A 351 7.53 18.07 -8.43
N ASN A 352 7.84 17.91 -7.15
CA ASN A 352 9.01 18.53 -6.52
C ASN A 352 10.18 17.55 -6.50
N GLU A 353 11.06 17.64 -7.51
CA GLU A 353 12.31 16.89 -7.53
C GLU A 353 13.34 17.55 -6.62
N ARG A 354 13.88 16.79 -5.65
CA ARG A 354 14.93 17.29 -4.77
C ARG A 354 16.22 17.54 -5.57
N PRO A 355 16.79 18.75 -5.55
CA PRO A 355 18.03 19.03 -6.28
C PRO A 355 19.18 18.09 -5.89
N GLY A 356 19.80 17.47 -6.88
CA GLY A 356 20.94 16.57 -6.70
C GLY A 356 20.59 15.21 -6.09
N GLN A 357 19.31 14.83 -6.04
CA GLN A 357 18.93 13.45 -5.70
C GLN A 357 19.54 12.46 -6.71
N ALA A 358 19.88 11.26 -6.24
CA ALA A 358 20.47 10.19 -7.05
C ALA A 358 19.69 8.87 -6.94
N VAL A 359 18.44 8.94 -6.47
CA VAL A 359 17.57 7.80 -6.19
C VAL A 359 16.73 7.45 -7.42
N ILE A 360 16.19 8.46 -8.10
CA ILE A 360 15.35 8.34 -9.30
C ILE A 360 16.11 8.95 -10.47
N LEU A 361 16.83 8.09 -11.20
CA LEU A 361 17.74 8.47 -12.27
C LEU A 361 16.98 8.97 -13.51
N ASP A 362 17.69 9.71 -14.35
CA ASP A 362 17.24 9.97 -15.72
C ASP A 362 17.43 8.72 -16.59
N PHE A 363 16.67 8.61 -17.68
CA PHE A 363 16.69 7.41 -18.54
C PHE A 363 18.04 7.12 -19.19
N ASP A 364 18.85 8.14 -19.47
CA ASP A 364 20.21 7.99 -20.00
C ASP A 364 21.22 7.51 -18.94
N GLN A 365 20.85 7.59 -17.66
CA GLN A 365 21.60 7.11 -16.51
C GLN A 365 20.98 5.86 -15.87
N ALA A 366 19.95 5.27 -16.50
CA ALA A 366 19.28 4.09 -15.99
C ALA A 366 20.26 2.96 -15.62
N LEU A 367 20.00 2.27 -14.51
CA LEU A 367 20.82 1.15 -14.04
C LEU A 367 20.86 0.00 -15.04
N ALA A 368 19.77 -0.17 -15.78
CA ALA A 368 19.65 -1.11 -16.90
C ALA A 368 18.75 -0.52 -17.98
N SER A 369 19.05 -0.83 -19.24
CA SER A 369 18.28 -0.37 -20.40
C SER A 369 16.92 -1.05 -20.58
N ARG A 370 16.64 -2.09 -19.78
CA ARG A 370 15.38 -2.82 -19.72
C ARG A 370 15.14 -3.35 -18.31
N GLY A 371 13.90 -3.72 -18.03
CA GLY A 371 13.48 -4.35 -16.80
C GLY A 371 14.09 -5.73 -16.58
N GLY A 372 13.92 -6.21 -15.35
CA GLY A 372 14.25 -7.58 -14.93
C GLY A 372 13.30 -8.63 -15.47
#